data_AF-A0A3B7DLD9-F1
#
_entry.id   AF-A0A3B7DLD9-F1
#
_cell.length_a   1.000
_cell.length_b   1.000
_cell.length_c   1.000
_cell.angle_alpha   90.00
_cell.angle_beta   90.00
_cell.angle_gamma   90.00
#
_symmetry.space_group_name_H-M   'P 1'
#
loop_
_entity.id
_entity.type
_entity.pdbx_description
1 polymer ?
#
loop_
_entity_poly.entity_id
_entity_poly.type
_entity_poly.pdbx_seq_one_letter_code
_entity_poly.pdbx_strand_id
1 'polypeptide(L)'
;MSAHDHNPTGRALTSSAIAATVHCLTGCAIGEVLGMVIGTALGLHNAATLILSFVLAFVFGYSLTIRPVLAAGLPLARAFKVALAADTLSILTMEIVDNGVIVAVPGALDAGLFSLLFWGSLAFSLVVAFVVTVPVNRWLIGRGKGHAVMHEFH
;
A
#
# COMPACT_ATOMS: atom_id res chain seq x y z
N MET A 1 -37.42 8.46 -2.22
CA MET A 1 -36.58 9.34 -1.36
C MET A 1 -35.16 9.19 -1.87
N SER A 2 -34.62 10.23 -2.52
CA SER A 2 -33.27 10.21 -3.10
C SER A 2 -32.23 10.12 -1.99
N ALA A 3 -31.39 9.09 -2.03
CA ALA A 3 -30.19 9.04 -1.22
C ALA A 3 -29.28 10.19 -1.68
N HIS A 4 -29.03 11.16 -0.81
CA HIS A 4 -27.98 12.14 -1.02
C HIS A 4 -26.65 11.45 -0.76
N ASP A 5 -25.93 11.11 -1.83
CA ASP A 5 -24.53 10.68 -1.78
C ASP A 5 -23.68 11.81 -1.17
N HIS A 6 -23.44 11.75 0.14
CA HIS A 6 -22.49 12.63 0.81
C HIS A 6 -21.08 12.14 0.52
N ASN A 7 -20.57 12.50 -0.67
CA ASN A 7 -19.14 12.45 -0.91
C ASN A 7 -18.43 13.24 0.20
N PRO A 8 -17.49 12.64 0.94
CA PRO A 8 -16.80 13.34 2.02
C PRO A 8 -16.10 14.57 1.45
N THR A 9 -16.35 15.75 2.03
CA THR A 9 -15.74 17.01 1.62
C THR A 9 -14.77 17.53 2.68
N GLY A 10 -13.78 18.32 2.27
CA GLY A 10 -12.86 19.01 3.17
C GLY A 10 -12.02 18.08 4.07
N ARG A 11 -12.22 18.19 5.38
CA ARG A 11 -11.40 17.51 6.41
C ARG A 11 -11.67 16.00 6.49
N ALA A 12 -12.92 15.58 6.32
CA ALA A 12 -13.31 14.16 6.33
C ALA A 12 -12.61 13.39 5.19
N LEU A 13 -12.63 13.96 3.98
CA LEU A 13 -11.92 13.39 2.81
C LEU A 13 -10.42 13.21 3.08
N THR A 14 -9.81 14.20 3.71
CA THR A 14 -8.38 14.16 4.07
C THR A 14 -8.09 13.03 5.06
N SER A 15 -8.95 12.88 6.08
CA SER A 15 -8.80 11.83 7.09
C SER A 15 -8.96 10.43 6.49
N SER A 16 -9.95 10.24 5.61
CA SER A 16 -10.15 8.97 4.91
C SER A 16 -8.98 8.64 3.98
N ALA A 17 -8.45 9.64 3.27
CA ALA A 17 -7.27 9.45 2.42
C ALA A 17 -6.06 9.01 3.24
N ILE A 18 -5.78 9.70 4.35
CA ILE A 18 -4.67 9.34 5.27
C ILE A 18 -4.86 7.93 5.81
N ALA A 19 -6.06 7.58 6.28
CA ALA A 19 -6.34 6.24 6.81
C ALA A 19 -6.10 5.15 5.75
N ALA A 20 -6.61 5.36 4.52
CA ALA A 20 -6.36 4.45 3.41
C ALA A 20 -4.85 4.33 3.09
N THR A 21 -4.12 5.45 3.11
CA THR A 21 -2.67 5.45 2.89
C THR A 21 -1.94 4.68 4.00
N VAL A 22 -2.27 4.89 5.28
CA VAL A 22 -1.65 4.13 6.39
C VAL A 22 -1.90 2.63 6.26
N HIS A 23 -3.10 2.24 5.84
CA HIS A 23 -3.43 0.84 5.58
C HIS A 23 -2.56 0.23 4.48
N CYS A 24 -2.44 0.90 3.33
CA CYS A 24 -1.55 0.46 2.24
C CYS A 24 -0.08 0.42 2.67
N LEU A 25 0.38 1.45 3.40
CA LEU A 25 1.75 1.56 3.90
C LEU A 25 2.12 0.37 4.79
N THR A 26 1.19 -0.04 5.65
CA THR A 26 1.39 -1.17 6.56
C THR A 26 1.59 -2.47 5.76
N GLY A 27 0.79 -2.68 4.70
CA GLY A 27 0.94 -3.82 3.81
C GLY A 27 2.28 -3.82 3.07
N CYS A 28 2.68 -2.66 2.53
CA CYS A 28 3.95 -2.50 1.79
C CYS A 28 5.14 -2.77 2.71
N ALA A 29 5.20 -2.11 3.87
CA ALA A 29 6.30 -2.29 4.82
C ALA A 29 6.46 -3.74 5.28
N ILE A 30 5.35 -4.47 5.52
CA ILE A 30 5.41 -5.90 5.88
C ILE A 30 5.96 -6.72 4.72
N GLY A 31 5.45 -6.51 3.50
CA GLY A 31 5.87 -7.26 2.33
C GLY A 31 7.34 -7.02 1.97
N GLU A 32 7.79 -5.77 2.05
CA GLU A 32 9.17 -5.38 1.77
C GLU A 32 10.14 -5.99 2.78
N VAL A 33 9.87 -5.88 4.08
CA VAL A 33 10.73 -6.48 5.10
C VAL A 33 10.78 -7.99 4.94
N LEU A 34 9.64 -8.65 4.72
CA LEU A 34 9.62 -10.10 4.52
C LEU A 34 10.33 -10.52 3.24
N GLY A 35 10.13 -9.80 2.13
CA GLY A 35 10.80 -10.07 0.87
C GLY A 35 12.31 -9.90 0.97
N MET A 36 12.78 -8.88 1.69
CA MET A 36 14.20 -8.66 1.94
C MET A 36 14.80 -9.74 2.86
N VAL A 37 14.10 -10.15 3.91
CA VAL A 37 14.54 -11.24 4.79
C VAL A 37 14.63 -12.56 4.02
N ILE A 38 13.58 -12.91 3.26
CA ILE A 38 13.54 -14.15 2.47
C ILE A 38 14.58 -14.12 1.35
N GLY A 39 14.67 -13.01 0.61
CA GLY A 39 15.63 -12.85 -0.48
C GLY A 39 17.07 -12.94 0.00
N THR A 40 17.38 -12.33 1.15
CA THR A 40 18.70 -12.43 1.78
C THR A 40 19.00 -13.87 2.23
N ALA A 41 18.04 -14.54 2.87
CA ALA A 41 18.20 -15.92 3.33
C ALA A 41 18.42 -16.91 2.17
N LEU A 42 17.82 -16.64 1.02
CA LEU A 42 17.98 -17.44 -0.21
C LEU A 42 19.18 -17.01 -1.07
N GLY A 43 19.91 -15.95 -0.70
CA GLY A 43 21.03 -15.43 -1.47
C GLY A 43 20.63 -14.85 -2.84
N LEU A 44 19.41 -14.33 -2.96
CA LEU A 44 18.93 -13.71 -4.21
C LEU A 44 19.70 -12.43 -4.51
N HIS A 45 19.89 -12.15 -5.80
CA HIS A 45 20.44 -10.86 -6.23
C HIS A 45 19.42 -9.73 -5.99
N ASN A 46 19.92 -8.49 -5.88
CA ASN A 46 19.11 -7.32 -5.51
C ASN A 46 17.79 -7.19 -6.30
N ALA A 47 17.85 -7.30 -7.63
CA ALA A 47 16.64 -7.21 -8.45
C ALA A 47 15.61 -8.33 -8.18
N ALA A 48 16.02 -9.56 -7.87
CA ALA A 48 15.10 -10.64 -7.52
C ALA A 48 14.48 -10.43 -6.14
N THR A 49 15.27 -9.93 -5.18
CA THR A 49 14.78 -9.54 -3.85
C THR A 49 13.75 -8.41 -3.95
N LEU A 50 14.00 -7.38 -4.77
CA LEU A 50 13.04 -6.28 -4.99
C LEU A 50 11.72 -6.80 -5.60
N ILE A 51 11.80 -7.67 -6.61
CA ILE A 51 10.59 -8.27 -7.21
C ILE A 51 9.82 -9.10 -6.17
N LEU A 52 10.53 -9.87 -5.34
CA LEU A 52 9.91 -10.67 -4.29
C LEU A 52 9.22 -9.78 -3.24
N SER A 53 9.90 -8.73 -2.79
CA SER A 53 9.36 -7.71 -1.88
C SER A 53 8.11 -7.07 -2.43
N PHE A 54 8.15 -6.61 -3.69
CA PHE A 54 7.00 -6.03 -4.39
C PHE A 54 5.81 -6.99 -4.44
N VAL A 55 6.04 -8.25 -4.83
CA VAL A 55 4.97 -9.26 -4.88
C VAL A 55 4.37 -9.50 -3.50
N LEU A 56 5.20 -9.63 -2.46
CA LEU A 56 4.73 -9.83 -1.10
C LEU A 56 3.99 -8.59 -0.57
N ALA A 57 4.43 -7.38 -0.88
CA ALA A 57 3.74 -6.15 -0.51
C ALA A 57 2.32 -6.10 -1.08
N PHE A 58 2.14 -6.47 -2.35
CA PHE A 58 0.80 -6.62 -2.94
C PHE A 58 -0.03 -7.70 -2.24
N VAL A 59 0.57 -8.87 -1.95
CA VAL A 59 -0.13 -9.96 -1.26
C VAL A 59 -0.60 -9.54 0.13
N PHE A 60 0.29 -8.92 0.93
CA PHE A 60 -0.04 -8.47 2.28
C PHE A 60 -1.00 -7.28 2.28
N GLY A 61 -0.80 -6.30 1.40
CA GLY A 61 -1.70 -5.17 1.21
C GLY A 61 -3.13 -5.62 0.88
N TYR A 62 -3.30 -6.51 -0.10
CA TYR A 62 -4.61 -7.06 -0.43
C TYR A 62 -5.17 -7.96 0.67
N SER A 63 -4.34 -8.75 1.35
CA SER A 63 -4.79 -9.61 2.46
C SER A 63 -5.38 -8.80 3.61
N LEU A 64 -4.79 -7.66 3.94
CA LEU A 64 -5.30 -6.75 4.97
C LEU A 64 -6.65 -6.14 4.55
N THR A 65 -6.86 -5.85 3.27
CA THR A 65 -8.15 -5.32 2.76
C THR A 65 -9.23 -6.40 2.64
N ILE A 66 -8.89 -7.60 2.18
CA ILE A 66 -9.87 -8.66 1.90
C ILE A 66 -10.38 -9.32 3.20
N ARG A 67 -9.55 -9.44 4.22
CA ARG A 67 -9.91 -10.04 5.53
C ARG A 67 -11.20 -9.50 6.15
N PRO A 68 -11.37 -8.18 6.37
CA PRO A 68 -12.60 -7.64 6.95
C PRO A 68 -13.82 -7.84 6.04
N VAL A 69 -13.65 -7.82 4.73
CA VAL A 69 -14.76 -8.01 3.76
C VAL A 69 -15.27 -9.45 3.78
N LEU A 70 -14.37 -10.42 3.87
CA LEU A 70 -14.76 -11.82 4.04
C LEU A 70 -15.41 -12.07 5.41
N ALA A 71 -14.93 -11.40 6.47
CA ALA A 71 -15.54 -11.47 7.80
C ALA A 71 -16.97 -10.88 7.82
N ALA A 72 -17.27 -9.93 6.94
CA ALA A 72 -18.61 -9.38 6.73
C ALA A 72 -19.54 -10.27 5.87
N GLY A 73 -19.09 -11.47 5.46
CA GLY A 73 -19.91 -12.45 4.73
C GLY A 73 -20.07 -12.18 3.23
N LEU A 74 -19.32 -11.24 2.66
CA LEU A 74 -19.35 -10.96 1.23
C LEU A 74 -18.62 -12.06 0.42
N PRO A 75 -19.11 -12.42 -0.78
CA PRO A 75 -18.45 -13.42 -1.62
C PRO A 75 -17.07 -12.93 -2.08
N LEU A 76 -16.10 -13.85 -2.09
CA LEU A 76 -14.67 -13.59 -2.35
C LEU A 76 -14.41 -12.79 -3.63
N ALA A 77 -15.18 -13.05 -4.70
CA ALA A 77 -15.07 -12.31 -5.96
C ALA A 77 -15.44 -10.82 -5.84
N ARG A 78 -16.40 -10.47 -4.97
CA ARG A 78 -16.77 -9.07 -4.71
C ARG A 78 -15.76 -8.41 -3.80
N ALA A 79 -15.24 -9.13 -2.79
CA ALA A 79 -14.15 -8.66 -1.94
C ALA A 79 -12.89 -8.29 -2.75
N PHE A 80 -12.50 -9.14 -3.69
CA PHE A 80 -11.38 -8.88 -4.59
C PHE A 80 -11.60 -7.65 -5.47
N LYS A 81 -12.80 -7.49 -6.06
CA LYS A 81 -13.11 -6.30 -6.88
C LYS A 81 -13.06 -5.01 -6.08
N VAL A 82 -13.58 -5.02 -4.85
CA VAL A 82 -13.55 -3.86 -3.97
C VAL A 82 -12.11 -3.53 -3.57
N ALA A 83 -11.31 -4.53 -3.19
CA ALA A 83 -9.91 -4.35 -2.84
C ALA A 83 -9.08 -3.81 -4.02
N LEU A 84 -9.29 -4.33 -5.24
CA LEU A 84 -8.65 -3.83 -6.46
C LEU A 84 -9.05 -2.38 -6.77
N ALA A 85 -10.35 -2.07 -6.66
CA ALA A 85 -10.84 -0.72 -6.92
C ALA A 85 -10.37 0.31 -5.89
N ALA A 86 -10.08 -0.13 -4.65
CA ALA A 86 -9.63 0.73 -3.57
C ALA A 86 -8.13 0.92 -3.49
N ASP A 87 -7.37 -0.15 -3.68
CA ASP A 87 -5.99 -0.14 -3.20
C ASP A 87 -4.96 -0.37 -4.31
N THR A 88 -5.34 -0.83 -5.51
CA THR A 88 -4.35 -1.11 -6.57
C THR A 88 -3.56 0.11 -6.97
N LEU A 89 -4.21 1.26 -7.20
CA LEU A 89 -3.50 2.47 -7.60
C LEU A 89 -2.66 3.02 -6.44
N SER A 90 -3.16 2.90 -5.21
CA SER A 90 -2.49 3.32 -3.98
C SER A 90 -1.21 2.52 -3.75
N ILE A 91 -1.30 1.18 -3.78
CA ILE A 91 -0.18 0.26 -3.62
C ILE A 91 0.82 0.43 -4.77
N LEU A 92 0.35 0.53 -6.02
CA LEU A 92 1.25 0.74 -7.15
C LEU A 92 2.02 2.06 -7.04
N THR A 93 1.35 3.13 -6.59
CA THR A 93 2.01 4.41 -6.36
C THR A 93 3.06 4.29 -5.26
N MET A 94 2.73 3.63 -4.15
CA MET A 94 3.69 3.41 -3.05
C MET A 94 4.89 2.62 -3.52
N GLU A 95 4.69 1.49 -4.18
CA GLU A 95 5.77 0.62 -4.61
C GLU A 95 6.71 1.29 -5.62
N ILE A 96 6.17 2.05 -6.58
CA ILE A 96 6.99 2.77 -7.56
C ILE A 96 7.85 3.83 -6.85
N VAL A 97 7.25 4.56 -5.91
CA VAL A 97 7.97 5.61 -5.18
C VAL A 97 8.99 4.99 -4.23
N ASP A 98 8.62 3.94 -3.50
CA ASP A 98 9.49 3.28 -2.52
C ASP A 98 10.73 2.68 -3.19
N ASN A 99 10.53 1.76 -4.13
CA ASN A 99 11.62 1.15 -4.89
C ASN A 99 12.43 2.20 -5.65
N GLY A 100 11.78 3.24 -6.18
CA GLY A 100 12.46 4.36 -6.84
C GLY A 100 13.41 5.11 -5.89
N VAL A 101 13.00 5.35 -4.65
CA VAL A 101 13.84 5.98 -3.62
C VAL A 101 14.97 5.03 -3.20
N ILE A 102 14.68 3.75 -2.93
CA ILE A 102 15.70 2.77 -2.53
C ILE A 102 16.79 2.64 -3.60
N VAL A 103 16.41 2.56 -4.89
CA VAL A 103 17.36 2.51 -6.01
C VAL A 103 18.18 3.81 -6.12
N ALA A 104 17.59 4.96 -5.78
CA ALA A 104 18.27 6.25 -5.85
C ALA A 104 19.26 6.48 -4.67
N VAL A 105 19.08 5.81 -3.53
CA VAL A 105 19.99 5.94 -2.38
C VAL A 105 21.26 5.09 -2.61
N PRO A 106 22.45 5.71 -2.74
CA PRO A 106 23.68 4.96 -2.99
C PRO A 106 23.99 3.96 -1.88
N GLY A 107 24.25 2.71 -2.25
CA GLY A 107 24.58 1.64 -1.31
C GLY A 107 23.42 1.10 -0.49
N ALA A 108 22.18 1.57 -0.67
CA ALA A 108 21.02 1.04 0.05
C ALA A 108 20.71 -0.41 -0.32
N LEU A 109 20.81 -0.77 -1.60
CA LEU A 109 20.58 -2.14 -2.08
C LEU A 109 21.67 -3.13 -1.65
N ASP A 110 22.89 -2.63 -1.43
CA ASP A 110 24.02 -3.45 -0.98
C ASP A 110 24.15 -3.48 0.55
N ALA A 111 23.36 -2.67 1.25
CA ALA A 111 23.33 -2.65 2.71
C ALA A 111 22.60 -3.88 3.24
N GLY A 112 23.29 -4.69 4.05
CA GLY A 112 22.67 -5.84 4.71
C GLY A 112 21.61 -5.44 5.74
N LEU A 113 20.75 -6.40 6.13
CA LEU A 113 19.64 -6.24 7.09
C LEU A 113 20.05 -5.67 8.47
N PHE A 114 21.33 -5.75 8.85
CA PHE A 114 21.85 -5.18 10.11
C PHE A 114 22.36 -3.74 9.97
N SER A 115 22.32 -3.17 8.76
CA SER A 115 22.82 -1.84 8.48
C SER A 115 21.82 -0.76 8.85
N LEU A 116 22.28 0.30 9.52
CA LEU A 116 21.51 1.52 9.71
C LEU A 116 21.13 2.18 8.37
N LEU A 117 21.99 2.05 7.35
CA LEU A 117 21.70 2.59 6.01
C LEU A 117 20.48 1.90 5.40
N PHE A 118 20.35 0.59 5.59
CA PHE A 118 19.21 -0.19 5.10
C PHE A 118 17.90 0.29 5.74
N TRP A 119 17.82 0.27 7.07
CA TRP A 119 16.61 0.67 7.79
C TRP A 119 16.29 2.16 7.62
N GLY A 120 17.32 3.01 7.57
CA GLY A 120 17.18 4.43 7.29
C GLY A 120 16.63 4.71 5.89
N SER A 121 17.12 3.99 4.87
CA SER A 121 16.64 4.11 3.50
C SER A 121 15.20 3.64 3.36
N LEU A 122 14.85 2.49 3.96
CA LEU A 122 13.49 1.95 3.97
C LEU A 122 12.51 2.88 4.70
N ALA A 123 12.88 3.39 5.87
CA ALA A 123 12.02 4.33 6.59
C ALA A 123 11.81 5.64 5.80
N PHE A 124 12.88 6.12 5.16
CA PHE A 124 12.82 7.32 4.32
C PHE A 124 11.95 7.09 3.08
N SER A 125 12.13 5.97 2.37
CA SER A 125 11.35 5.63 1.18
C SER A 125 9.86 5.50 1.50
N LEU A 126 9.51 4.84 2.61
CA LEU A 126 8.12 4.72 3.08
C LEU A 126 7.50 6.08 3.41
N VAL A 127 8.25 7.02 4.01
CA VAL A 127 7.77 8.39 4.26
C VAL A 127 7.51 9.13 2.95
N VAL A 128 8.41 9.03 1.98
CA VAL A 128 8.24 9.67 0.66
C VAL A 128 7.03 9.05 -0.06
N ALA A 129 6.92 7.73 -0.07
CA ALA A 129 5.79 6.99 -0.63
C ALA A 129 4.46 7.41 0.02
N PHE A 130 4.43 7.56 1.34
CA PHE A 130 3.26 8.06 2.06
C PHE A 130 2.86 9.46 1.60
N VAL A 131 3.80 10.42 1.59
CA VAL A 131 3.53 11.81 1.20
C VAL A 131 2.99 11.90 -0.23
N VAL A 132 3.51 11.08 -1.16
CA VAL A 132 3.06 11.04 -2.55
C VAL A 132 1.72 10.33 -2.70
N THR A 133 1.44 9.31 -1.89
CA THR A 133 0.22 8.48 -2.04
C THR A 133 -1.01 9.10 -1.37
N VAL A 134 -0.86 9.89 -0.29
CA VAL A 134 -1.99 10.62 0.32
C VAL A 134 -2.81 11.44 -0.70
N PRO A 135 -2.22 12.29 -1.57
CA PRO A 135 -2.98 13.04 -2.55
C PRO A 135 -3.63 12.15 -3.63
N VAL A 136 -3.00 11.03 -4.00
CA VAL A 136 -3.59 10.04 -4.91
C VAL A 136 -4.84 9.43 -4.30
N ASN A 137 -4.76 8.99 -3.04
CA ASN A 137 -5.90 8.42 -2.31
C ASN A 137 -7.02 9.45 -2.12
N ARG A 138 -6.65 10.70 -1.81
CA ARG A 138 -7.60 11.81 -1.70
C ARG A 138 -8.36 12.05 -3.01
N TRP A 139 -7.65 12.03 -4.14
CA TRP A 139 -8.25 12.21 -5.45
C TRP A 139 -9.17 11.05 -5.83
N LEU A 140 -8.77 9.81 -5.55
CA LEU A 140 -9.59 8.62 -5.77
C LEU A 140 -10.90 8.68 -4.98
N ILE A 141 -10.81 8.94 -3.67
CA ILE A 141 -11.99 9.01 -2.80
C ILE A 141 -12.90 10.17 -3.21
N GLY A 142 -12.33 11.32 -3.58
CA GLY A 142 -13.11 12.47 -4.08
C GLY A 142 -13.84 12.21 -5.40
N ARG A 143 -13.44 11.17 -6.15
CA ARG A 143 -14.10 10.70 -7.39
C ARG A 143 -15.10 9.56 -7.13
N GLY A 144 -15.38 9.24 -5.87
CA GLY A 144 -16.21 8.08 -5.49
C GLY A 144 -15.54 6.73 -5.77
N LYS A 145 -14.22 6.70 -5.95
CA LYS A 145 -13.45 5.47 -6.16
C LYS A 145 -12.73 5.07 -4.86
N GLY A 146 -12.67 3.78 -4.61
CA GLY A 146 -11.98 3.19 -3.46
C GLY A 146 -12.81 3.09 -2.18
N HIS A 147 -12.41 3.72 -1.07
CA HIS A 147 -13.11 3.54 0.22
C HIS A 147 -14.55 4.11 0.23
N ALA A 148 -14.91 4.97 -0.73
CA ALA A 148 -16.31 5.36 -0.97
C ALA A 148 -17.18 4.19 -1.45
N VAL A 149 -16.60 3.22 -2.17
CA VAL A 149 -17.28 2.00 -2.64
C VAL A 149 -17.57 1.04 -1.48
N MET A 150 -16.78 1.07 -0.40
CA MET A 150 -17.06 0.28 0.81
C MET A 150 -18.29 0.80 1.57
N HIS A 151 -18.58 2.10 1.51
CA HIS A 151 -19.78 2.69 2.11
C HIS A 151 -21.08 2.34 1.36
N GLU A 152 -21.00 1.89 0.10
CA GLU A 152 -22.17 1.35 -0.64
C GLU A 152 -22.60 -0.05 -0.14
N PHE A 153 -21.81 -0.71 0.71
CA PHE A 153 -22.09 -2.07 1.19
C PHE A 153 -22.47 -2.13 2.69
N HIS A 154 -22.75 -0.99 3.31
CA HIS A 154 -23.32 -0.87 4.67
C HIS A 154 -24.74 -0.28 4.62
#